data_AF-T1A740-F1
#
_entry.id   AF-T1A740-F1
#
_cell.length_a   1.000
_cell.length_b   1.000
_cell.length_c   1.000
_cell.angle_alpha   90.00
_cell.angle_beta   90.00
_cell.angle_gamma   90.00
#
_symmetry.space_group_name_H-M   'P 1'
#
loop_
_entity.id
_entity.type
_entity.pdbx_description
1 polymer ?
#
loop_
_entity_poly.entity_id
_entity_poly.type
_entity_poly.pdbx_seq_one_letter_code
_entity_poly.pdbx_strand_id
1 'polypeptide(L)'
;TLMGRLQSGQLDAGFFYSTETSAAGIPSVTLPPAITPKALYTIALVRDAPHPRAAAAFIAFLLGPQGRKLMRAHGLALRRLTLTGEARAVPPPLRSLLRRAAPMP
;
A
#
# COMPACT_ATOMS: atom_id res chain seq x y z
N THR A 1 -14.31 5.71 17.32
CA THR A 1 -13.89 4.85 16.20
C THR A 1 -14.11 3.40 16.57
N LEU A 2 -14.06 2.46 15.62
CA LEU A 2 -14.19 1.01 15.92
C LEU A 2 -13.11 0.57 16.94
N MET A 3 -11.87 0.99 16.71
CA MET A 3 -10.73 0.76 17.61
C MET A 3 -10.96 1.31 19.03
N GLY A 4 -11.46 2.54 19.15
CA GLY A 4 -11.74 3.14 20.46
C GLY A 4 -12.80 2.35 21.25
N ARG A 5 -13.83 1.82 20.57
CA ARG A 5 -14.84 0.97 21.21
C ARG A 5 -14.23 -0.34 21.72
N LEU A 6 -13.36 -0.99 20.92
CA LEU A 6 -12.62 -2.18 21.32
C LEU A 6 -11.75 -1.92 22.57
N GLN A 7 -10.95 -0.85 22.55
CA GLN A 7 -10.07 -0.50 23.67
C GLN A 7 -10.83 -0.14 24.95
N SER A 8 -12.03 0.45 24.83
CA SER A 8 -12.89 0.81 25.96
C SER A 8 -13.74 -0.35 26.50
N GLY A 9 -13.68 -1.54 25.88
CA GLY A 9 -14.54 -2.68 26.25
C GLY A 9 -15.99 -2.57 25.79
N GLN A 10 -16.33 -1.59 24.95
CA GLN A 10 -17.66 -1.46 24.32
C GLN A 10 -17.85 -2.40 23.13
N LEU A 11 -16.79 -3.12 22.74
CA LEU A 11 -16.77 -4.08 21.65
C LEU A 11 -15.83 -5.22 22.03
N ASP A 12 -16.27 -6.46 21.86
CA ASP A 12 -15.46 -7.64 22.18
C ASP A 12 -14.52 -8.04 21.04
N ALA A 13 -14.93 -7.83 19.78
CA ALA A 13 -14.17 -8.20 18.59
C ALA A 13 -14.53 -7.33 17.37
N GLY A 14 -13.60 -7.25 16.40
CA GLY A 14 -13.83 -6.56 15.14
C GLY A 14 -12.87 -7.03 14.04
N PHE A 15 -13.20 -6.72 12.79
CA PHE A 15 -12.32 -6.97 11.65
C PHE A 15 -11.42 -5.75 11.42
N PHE A 16 -10.11 -5.98 11.44
CA PHE A 16 -9.09 -4.95 11.30
C PHE A 16 -8.04 -5.36 10.28
N TYR A 17 -7.31 -4.39 9.76
CA TYR A 17 -6.08 -4.69 9.01
C TYR A 17 -5.00 -5.20 9.98
N SER A 18 -4.25 -6.22 9.57
CA SER A 18 -3.16 -6.77 10.37
C SER A 18 -2.09 -5.73 10.74
N THR A 19 -1.89 -4.72 9.88
CA THR A 19 -0.97 -3.61 10.15
C THR A 19 -1.44 -2.73 11.30
N GLU A 20 -2.74 -2.56 11.48
CA GLU A 20 -3.33 -1.76 12.55
C GLU A 20 -3.26 -2.49 13.89
N THR A 21 -3.63 -3.78 13.92
CA THR A 21 -3.55 -4.58 15.15
C THR A 21 -2.10 -4.76 15.61
N SER A 22 -1.17 -4.96 14.66
CA SER A 22 0.26 -5.02 14.95
C SER A 22 0.81 -3.71 15.49
N ALA A 23 0.40 -2.56 14.95
CA ALA A 23 0.85 -1.25 15.43
C ALA A 23 0.29 -0.91 16.82
N ALA A 24 -0.95 -1.35 17.09
CA ALA A 24 -1.61 -1.12 18.37
C ALA A 24 -1.28 -2.17 19.46
N GLY A 25 -0.55 -3.23 19.11
CA GLY A 25 -0.20 -4.31 20.04
C GLY A 25 -1.41 -5.11 20.54
N ILE A 26 -2.52 -5.13 19.81
CA ILE A 26 -3.74 -5.84 20.21
C ILE A 26 -3.68 -7.30 19.71
N PRO A 27 -4.06 -8.28 20.55
CA PRO A 27 -4.19 -9.67 20.14
C PRO A 27 -5.14 -9.81 18.94
N SER A 28 -4.72 -10.56 17.92
CA SER A 28 -5.53 -10.83 16.73
C SER A 28 -5.50 -12.29 16.35
N VAL A 29 -6.64 -12.83 15.92
CA VAL A 29 -6.75 -14.18 15.36
C VAL A 29 -6.60 -14.10 13.84
N THR A 30 -5.70 -14.90 13.27
CA THR A 30 -5.54 -14.97 11.82
C THR A 30 -6.65 -15.82 11.21
N LEU A 31 -7.36 -15.26 10.22
CA LEU A 31 -8.37 -15.99 9.47
C LEU A 31 -7.73 -17.07 8.56
N PRO A 32 -8.43 -18.20 8.30
CA PRO A 32 -7.98 -19.20 7.34
C PRO A 32 -7.73 -18.60 5.95
N PRO A 33 -6.69 -19.02 5.21
CA PRO A 33 -6.36 -18.44 3.90
C PRO A 33 -7.51 -18.42 2.89
N ALA A 34 -8.44 -19.36 2.98
CA ALA A 34 -9.62 -19.45 2.12
C ALA A 34 -10.59 -18.27 2.27
N ILE A 35 -10.60 -17.60 3.43
CA ILE A 35 -11.53 -16.51 3.74
C ILE A 35 -10.83 -15.20 4.11
N THR A 36 -9.49 -15.14 4.01
CA THR A 36 -8.70 -13.94 4.34
C THR A 36 -8.64 -12.99 3.14
N PRO A 37 -9.28 -11.80 3.21
CA PRO A 37 -9.20 -10.83 2.13
C PRO A 37 -7.77 -10.28 2.01
N LYS A 38 -7.29 -10.11 0.77
CA LYS A 38 -6.01 -9.45 0.50
C LYS A 38 -6.27 -8.03 0.02
N ALA A 39 -5.93 -7.05 0.86
CA ALA A 39 -6.00 -5.64 0.48
C ALA A 39 -4.99 -5.33 -0.65
N LEU A 40 -5.46 -4.66 -1.69
CA LEU A 40 -4.62 -4.14 -2.76
C LEU A 40 -4.56 -2.63 -2.63
N TYR A 41 -3.34 -2.11 -2.47
CA TYR A 41 -3.08 -0.68 -2.39
C TYR A 41 -2.48 -0.18 -3.70
N THR A 42 -2.94 0.99 -4.14
CA THR A 42 -2.46 1.68 -5.34
C THR A 42 -1.85 3.02 -4.97
N ILE A 43 -1.00 3.54 -5.85
CA ILE A 43 -0.46 4.90 -5.75
C ILE A 43 -0.64 5.59 -7.11
N ALA A 44 -1.05 6.85 -7.08
CA ALA A 44 -1.34 7.61 -8.29
C ALA A 44 -0.57 8.93 -8.30
N LEU A 45 -0.07 9.31 -9.48
CA LEU A 45 0.33 10.67 -9.77
C LEU A 45 -0.91 11.42 -10.29
N VAL A 46 -1.40 12.40 -9.54
CA VAL A 46 -2.56 13.19 -9.93
C VAL A 46 -2.17 14.27 -10.95
N ARG A 47 -3.07 14.57 -11.91
CA ARG A 47 -2.81 15.44 -13.07
C ARG A 47 -2.34 16.84 -12.65
N ASP A 48 -3.02 17.43 -11.68
CA ASP A 48 -2.81 18.81 -11.23
C ASP A 48 -2.08 18.87 -9.88
N ALA A 49 -1.16 17.94 -9.63
CA ALA A 49 -0.35 17.95 -8.41
C ALA A 49 0.40 19.28 -8.29
N PRO A 50 0.31 20.03 -7.17
CA PRO A 50 0.99 21.32 -7.03
C PRO A 50 2.52 21.19 -7.06
N HIS A 51 3.03 19.98 -6.78
CA HIS A 51 4.46 19.66 -6.79
C HIS A 51 4.72 18.36 -7.58
N PRO A 52 4.63 18.37 -8.92
CA PRO A 52 4.68 17.15 -9.73
C PRO A 52 6.04 16.45 -9.66
N ARG A 53 7.13 17.21 -9.52
CA ARG A 53 8.48 16.67 -9.35
C ARG A 53 8.63 15.93 -8.01
N ALA A 54 8.11 16.51 -6.93
CA ALA A 54 8.15 15.89 -5.60
C ALA A 54 7.28 14.62 -5.55
N ALA A 55 6.10 14.65 -6.17
CA ALA A 55 5.23 13.48 -6.27
C ALA A 55 5.93 12.33 -7.04
N ALA A 56 6.58 12.62 -8.16
CA ALA A 56 7.36 11.63 -8.90
C ALA A 56 8.53 11.07 -8.07
N ALA A 57 9.24 11.92 -7.33
CA ALA A 57 10.33 11.50 -6.46
C ALA A 57 9.84 10.60 -5.31
N PHE A 58 8.69 10.92 -4.71
CA PHE A 58 8.07 10.11 -3.66
C PHE A 58 7.69 8.71 -4.17
N ILE A 59 7.05 8.62 -5.33
CA ILE A 59 6.73 7.32 -5.95
C ILE A 59 8.01 6.54 -6.24
N ALA A 60 9.06 7.20 -6.76
CA ALA A 60 10.34 6.55 -7.03
C ALA A 60 11.00 6.00 -5.75
N PHE A 61 10.97 6.77 -4.66
CA PHE A 61 11.44 6.35 -3.35
C PHE A 61 10.67 5.13 -2.83
N LEU A 62 9.33 5.21 -2.84
CA LEU A 62 8.46 4.15 -2.32
C LEU A 62 8.65 2.84 -3.07
N LEU A 63 8.78 2.92 -4.40
CA LEU A 63 8.99 1.77 -5.28
C LEU A 63 10.46 1.33 -5.39
N GLY A 64 11.39 2.09 -4.81
CA GLY A 64 12.82 1.78 -4.75
C GLY A 64 13.19 0.78 -3.65
N PRO A 65 14.49 0.41 -3.52
CA PRO A 65 14.94 -0.57 -2.54
C PRO A 65 14.59 -0.21 -1.09
N GLN A 66 14.76 1.07 -0.73
CA GLN A 66 14.49 1.56 0.63
C GLN A 66 12.99 1.52 0.96
N GLY A 67 12.13 2.06 0.08
CA GLY A 67 10.68 2.01 0.28
C GLY A 67 10.15 0.57 0.38
N ARG A 68 10.65 -0.34 -0.45
CA ARG A 68 10.31 -1.77 -0.36
C ARG A 68 10.77 -2.43 0.94
N LYS A 69 11.90 -2.02 1.50
CA LYS A 69 12.37 -2.53 2.81
C LYS A 69 11.43 -2.05 3.91
N LEU A 70 11.10 -0.76 3.91
CA LEU A 70 10.19 -0.17 4.90
C LEU A 70 8.80 -0.81 4.84
N MET A 71 8.20 -0.90 3.65
CA MET A 71 6.89 -1.54 3.46
C MET A 71 6.87 -2.97 4.01
N ARG A 72 7.89 -3.78 3.70
CA ARG A 72 7.98 -5.17 4.20
C ARG A 72 8.08 -5.24 5.73
N ALA A 73 8.82 -4.32 6.35
CA ALA A 73 8.91 -4.24 7.81
C ALA A 73 7.55 -3.96 8.48
N HIS A 74 6.62 -3.34 7.74
CA HIS A 74 5.25 -3.05 8.19
C HIS A 74 4.20 -3.96 7.52
N GLY A 75 4.57 -5.15 7.06
CA GLY A 75 3.62 -6.15 6.54
C GLY A 75 3.06 -5.87 5.14
N LEU A 76 3.62 -4.89 4.43
CA LEU A 76 3.22 -4.54 3.06
C LEU A 76 4.22 -5.12 2.05
N ALA A 77 3.72 -5.95 1.12
CA ALA A 77 4.52 -6.53 0.06
C ALA A 77 4.19 -5.88 -1.29
N LEU A 78 5.23 -5.49 -2.02
CA LEU A 78 5.05 -5.00 -3.38
C LEU A 78 4.67 -6.16 -4.29
N ARG A 79 3.48 -6.08 -4.91
CA ARG A 79 3.11 -7.01 -6.00
C ARG A 79 3.80 -6.62 -7.29
N ARG A 80 3.66 -7.46 -8.32
CA ARG A 80 4.04 -7.07 -9.68
C ARG A 80 3.38 -5.72 -9.98
N LEU A 81 4.21 -4.74 -10.32
CA LEU A 81 3.70 -3.42 -10.67
C LEU A 81 2.82 -3.56 -11.91
N THR A 82 1.72 -2.82 -11.91
CA THR A 82 0.81 -2.69 -13.04
C THR A 82 0.54 -1.20 -13.21
N LEU A 83 0.78 -0.68 -14.41
CA LEU A 83 0.43 0.68 -14.74
C LEU A 83 -1.02 0.72 -15.22
N THR A 84 -1.81 1.61 -14.65
CA THR A 84 -3.16 1.94 -15.12
C THR A 84 -3.20 3.41 -15.53
N GLY A 85 -4.00 3.74 -16.56
CA GLY A 85 -4.12 5.09 -17.11
C GLY A 85 -3.14 5.40 -18.25
N GLU A 86 -2.85 6.69 -18.46
CA GLU A 86 -2.08 7.17 -19.61
C GLU A 86 -0.57 6.94 -19.44
N ALA A 87 -0.01 5.94 -20.11
CA ALA A 87 1.42 5.63 -20.03
C ALA A 87 2.35 6.78 -20.46
N ARG A 88 1.89 7.63 -21.38
CA ARG A 88 2.64 8.80 -21.85
C ARG A 88 2.79 9.86 -20.75
N ALA A 89 1.84 9.95 -19.83
CA ALA A 89 1.84 10.89 -18.72
C ALA A 89 2.82 10.49 -17.60
N VAL A 90 3.37 9.28 -17.62
CA VAL A 90 4.33 8.83 -16.61
C VAL A 90 5.67 9.57 -16.78
N PRO A 91 6.18 10.26 -15.73
CA PRO A 91 7.48 10.91 -15.75
C PRO A 91 8.65 9.94 -16.00
N PRO A 92 9.73 10.37 -16.69
CA PRO A 92 10.87 9.51 -17.01
C PRO A 92 11.47 8.72 -15.81
N PRO A 93 11.62 9.29 -14.60
CA PRO A 93 12.16 8.56 -13.45
C PRO A 93 11.34 7.33 -13.05
N LEU A 94 10.03 7.31 -13.34
CA LEU A 94 9.14 6.21 -13.02
C LEU A 94 9.08 5.14 -14.12
N ARG A 95 9.39 5.50 -15.37
CA ARG A 95 9.36 4.56 -16.50
C ARG A 95 10.35 3.41 -16.34
N SER A 96 11.54 3.68 -15.80
CA SER A 96 12.56 2.67 -15.53
C SER A 96 12.12 1.65 -14.47
N LEU A 97 11.37 2.10 -13.45
CA LEU A 97 10.79 1.25 -12.41
C LEU A 97 9.65 0.38 -12.96
N LEU A 98 8.90 0.92 -13.91
CA LEU A 98 7.79 0.23 -14.58
C LEU A 98 8.22 -0.69 -15.72
N ARG A 99 9.42 -0.59 -16.29
CA ARG A 99 9.91 -1.60 -17.26
C ARG A 99 10.02 -3.01 -16.67
N ARG A 100 9.95 -3.15 -15.35
CA ARG A 100 9.84 -4.42 -14.62
C ARG A 100 8.39 -4.87 -14.37
N ALA A 101 7.41 -4.04 -14.72
CA ALA A 101 5.97 -4.30 -14.68
C ALA A 101 5.52 -5.04 -15.96
N ALA A 102 4.53 -5.95 -15.87
CA ALA A 102 3.83 -6.35 -17.09
C ALA A 102 2.80 -5.29 -17.47
N PRO A 103 2.55 -5.07 -18.77
CA PRO A 103 1.27 -4.54 -19.22
C PRO A 103 0.17 -5.56 -18.88
N MET A 104 -0.97 -5.10 -18.38
CA MET A 104 -2.20 -5.91 -18.36
C MET A 104 -2.84 -5.88 -19.75
N PRO A 105 -3.53 -6.97 -20.17
CA PRO A 105 -4.42 -6.94 -21.33
C PRO A 105 -5.58 -5.96 -21.16
#